data_AF-A0A5D6YAJ3-F1
#
_entry.id   AF-A0A5D6YAJ3-F1
#
_cell.length_a   1.000
_cell.length_b   1.000
_cell.length_c   1.000
_cell.angle_alpha   90.00
_cell.angle_beta   90.00
_cell.angle_gamma   90.00
#
_symmetry.space_group_name_H-M   'P 1'
#
loop_
_entity.id
_entity.type
_entity.pdbx_description
1 polymer ?
#
loop_
_entity_poly.entity_id
_entity_poly.type
_entity_poly.pdbx_seq_one_letter_code
_entity_poly.pdbx_strand_id
1 'polypeptide(L)'
;MAEQAQSGGSHGRTRKLKQPRAADMPRVLAELLREPKVALLHRVVRIAGPAVAWGLLKQTLKVQQQGGQPVNALGSGAPERLLVHDAQTQQAAPRQRTTGGVFFALLRDTVPRETYREIYEVEARKKKDVKKRVRYQKKQRFEREIDQLGFHVLHLDPQQSEQLQATATAKDRGAEVAAPVAPFALVRGDTSAEDAEEGEVDGMMELA
;
A
#
# COMPACT_ATOMS: atom_id res chain seq x y z
N MET A 1 48.12 -33.66 -23.72
CA MET A 1 46.80 -34.31 -23.77
C MET A 1 45.76 -33.22 -23.73
N ALA A 2 45.12 -32.96 -24.88
CA ALA A 2 44.16 -31.86 -25.06
C ALA A 2 42.74 -32.43 -24.96
N GLU A 3 41.99 -32.02 -23.95
CA GLU A 3 40.59 -32.40 -23.75
C GLU A 3 39.72 -31.25 -24.28
N GLN A 4 39.32 -31.35 -25.54
CA GLN A 4 38.33 -30.48 -26.13
C GLN A 4 36.94 -30.94 -25.69
N ALA A 5 36.40 -30.29 -24.65
CA ALA A 5 35.01 -30.42 -24.28
C ALA A 5 34.14 -29.75 -25.36
N GLN A 6 33.46 -30.59 -26.15
CA GLN A 6 32.45 -30.18 -27.11
C GLN A 6 31.25 -29.60 -26.34
N SER A 7 31.12 -28.28 -26.35
CA SER A 7 29.91 -27.61 -25.89
C SER A 7 28.78 -27.88 -26.89
N GLY A 8 27.88 -28.78 -26.51
CA GLY A 8 26.62 -29.01 -27.22
C GLY A 8 25.75 -27.76 -27.14
N GLY A 9 25.96 -26.83 -28.08
CA GLY A 9 25.12 -25.67 -28.29
C GLY A 9 23.73 -26.11 -28.75
N SER A 10 22.85 -26.38 -27.78
CA SER A 10 21.42 -26.53 -28.03
C SER A 10 20.90 -25.19 -28.57
N HIS A 11 20.91 -25.07 -29.89
CA HIS A 11 20.25 -23.98 -30.61
C HIS A 11 18.76 -24.16 -30.39
N GLY A 12 18.29 -23.67 -29.24
CA GLY A 12 16.88 -23.58 -28.91
C GLY A 12 16.23 -22.75 -30.00
N ARG A 13 15.56 -23.42 -30.94
CA ARG A 13 14.59 -22.83 -31.86
C ARG A 13 13.79 -21.83 -31.04
N THR A 14 14.01 -20.54 -31.27
CA THR A 14 13.27 -19.49 -30.60
C THR A 14 11.81 -19.71 -30.96
N ARG A 15 11.04 -20.32 -30.05
CA ARG A 15 9.62 -20.53 -30.24
C ARG A 15 9.02 -19.14 -30.28
N LYS A 16 8.74 -18.64 -31.49
CA LYS A 16 8.08 -17.35 -31.69
C LYS A 16 6.84 -17.34 -30.80
N LEU A 17 6.80 -16.45 -29.80
CA LEU A 17 5.67 -16.32 -28.88
C LEU A 17 4.43 -15.97 -29.70
N LYS A 18 3.59 -16.98 -29.95
CA LYS A 18 2.30 -16.81 -30.64
C LYS A 18 1.30 -16.23 -29.65
N GLN A 19 0.48 -15.31 -30.14
CA GLN A 19 -0.58 -14.72 -29.32
C GLN A 19 -1.58 -15.82 -28.92
N PRO A 20 -1.84 -16.03 -27.62
CA PRO A 20 -2.85 -16.95 -27.15
C PRO A 20 -4.26 -16.41 -27.43
N ARG A 21 -5.27 -17.28 -27.30
CA ARG A 21 -6.68 -16.86 -27.36
C ARG A 21 -7.00 -15.88 -26.22
N ALA A 22 -7.96 -15.00 -26.45
CA ALA A 22 -8.31 -13.95 -25.47
C ALA A 22 -8.72 -14.50 -24.10
N ALA A 23 -9.38 -15.67 -24.05
CA ALA A 23 -9.78 -16.32 -22.80
C ALA A 23 -8.59 -16.83 -21.97
N ASP A 24 -7.56 -17.38 -22.63
CA ASP A 24 -6.39 -17.96 -21.96
C ASP A 24 -5.30 -16.93 -21.68
N MET A 25 -5.32 -15.82 -22.42
CA MET A 25 -4.32 -14.76 -22.35
C MET A 25 -4.05 -14.24 -20.92
N PRO A 26 -5.04 -13.97 -20.06
CA PRO A 26 -4.78 -13.50 -18.70
C PRO A 26 -3.94 -14.48 -17.87
N ARG A 27 -4.13 -15.79 -18.07
CA ARG A 27 -3.35 -16.83 -17.37
C ARG A 27 -1.92 -16.87 -17.88
N VAL A 28 -1.74 -16.83 -19.21
CA VAL A 28 -0.42 -16.78 -19.84
C VAL A 28 0.35 -15.52 -19.43
N LEU A 29 -0.32 -14.37 -19.40
CA LEU A 29 0.27 -13.12 -18.93
C LEU A 29 0.68 -13.21 -17.45
N ALA A 30 -0.17 -13.80 -16.61
CA ALA A 30 0.13 -13.95 -15.18
C ALA A 30 1.38 -14.80 -14.95
N GLU A 31 1.51 -15.91 -15.68
CA GLU A 31 2.67 -16.80 -15.58
C GLU A 31 3.95 -16.11 -16.04
N LEU A 32 3.93 -15.43 -17.19
CA LEU A 32 5.09 -14.76 -17.77
C LEU A 32 5.52 -13.51 -16.98
N LEU A 33 4.56 -12.77 -16.44
CA LEU A 33 4.83 -11.58 -15.63
C LEU A 33 5.04 -11.91 -14.15
N ARG A 34 4.81 -13.16 -13.73
CA ARG A 34 4.78 -13.61 -12.32
C ARG A 34 3.83 -12.77 -11.47
N GLU A 35 2.67 -12.47 -12.04
CA GLU A 35 1.68 -11.57 -11.43
C GLU A 35 0.63 -12.36 -10.64
N PRO A 36 0.55 -12.18 -9.30
CA PRO A 36 -0.39 -12.93 -8.47
C PRO A 36 -1.86 -12.53 -8.70
N LYS A 37 -2.11 -11.36 -9.28
CA LYS A 37 -3.45 -10.79 -9.46
C LYS A 37 -3.99 -11.03 -10.87
N VAL A 38 -4.29 -12.29 -11.19
CA VAL A 38 -4.83 -12.68 -12.52
C VAL A 38 -6.10 -11.92 -12.91
N ALA A 39 -6.97 -11.61 -11.93
CA ALA A 39 -8.21 -10.87 -12.17
C ALA A 39 -7.99 -9.43 -12.66
N LEU A 40 -6.84 -8.81 -12.34
CA LEU A 40 -6.45 -7.50 -12.89
C LEU A 40 -6.05 -7.65 -14.36
N LEU A 41 -5.24 -8.66 -14.69
CA LEU A 41 -4.85 -8.96 -16.07
C LEU A 41 -6.06 -9.31 -16.95
N HIS A 42 -7.06 -10.01 -16.39
CA HIS A 42 -8.31 -10.27 -17.10
C HIS A 42 -9.00 -8.97 -17.52
N ARG A 43 -9.00 -7.94 -16.66
CA ARG A 43 -9.56 -6.63 -17.00
C ARG A 43 -8.71 -5.86 -17.98
N VAL A 44 -7.38 -5.94 -17.88
CA VAL A 44 -6.48 -5.36 -18.88
C VAL A 44 -6.80 -5.93 -20.27
N VAL A 45 -6.91 -7.25 -20.40
CA VAL A 45 -7.22 -7.91 -21.69
C VAL A 45 -8.64 -7.55 -22.17
N ARG A 46 -9.61 -7.47 -21.26
CA ARG A 46 -11.01 -7.11 -21.60
C ARG A 46 -11.17 -5.66 -22.05
N ILE A 47 -10.52 -4.72 -21.36
CA ILE A 47 -10.72 -3.28 -21.53
C ILE A 47 -9.73 -2.71 -22.55
N ALA A 48 -8.44 -2.96 -22.40
CA ALA A 48 -7.42 -2.48 -23.34
C ALA A 48 -7.32 -3.34 -24.61
N GLY A 49 -7.82 -4.57 -24.56
CA GLY A 49 -7.87 -5.49 -25.68
C GLY A 49 -6.67 -6.45 -25.73
N PRO A 50 -6.85 -7.63 -26.34
CA PRO A 50 -5.83 -8.69 -26.36
C PRO A 50 -4.60 -8.34 -27.20
N ALA A 51 -4.76 -7.57 -28.28
CA ALA A 51 -3.64 -7.17 -29.14
C ALA A 51 -2.70 -6.20 -28.41
N VAL A 52 -3.26 -5.23 -27.70
CA VAL A 52 -2.50 -4.25 -26.90
C VAL A 52 -1.80 -4.95 -25.75
N ALA A 53 -2.52 -5.78 -24.98
CA ALA A 53 -1.93 -6.52 -23.87
C ALA A 53 -0.78 -7.44 -24.30
N TRP A 54 -0.91 -8.11 -25.44
CA TRP A 54 0.17 -8.95 -25.99
C TRP A 54 1.34 -8.14 -26.54
N GLY A 55 1.07 -7.00 -27.17
CA GLY A 55 2.10 -6.06 -27.62
C GLY A 55 2.93 -5.52 -26.45
N LEU A 56 2.25 -5.14 -25.37
CA LEU A 56 2.88 -4.70 -24.12
C LEU A 56 3.76 -5.79 -23.52
N LEU A 57 3.29 -7.04 -23.46
CA LEU A 57 4.13 -8.15 -22.98
C LEU A 57 5.44 -8.27 -23.77
N LYS A 58 5.39 -8.19 -25.10
CA LYS A 58 6.60 -8.25 -25.94
C LYS A 58 7.55 -7.09 -25.63
N GLN A 59 7.02 -5.89 -25.42
CA GLN A 59 7.81 -4.72 -25.05
C GLN A 59 8.43 -4.90 -23.66
N THR A 60 7.64 -5.37 -22.69
CA THR A 60 8.12 -5.69 -21.33
C THR A 60 9.28 -6.67 -21.35
N LEU A 61 9.17 -7.76 -22.13
CA LEU A 61 10.25 -8.75 -22.23
C LEU A 61 11.51 -8.17 -22.88
N LYS A 62 11.38 -7.27 -23.85
CA LYS A 62 12.53 -6.55 -24.44
C LYS A 62 13.19 -5.63 -23.42
N VAL A 63 12.42 -4.84 -22.67
CA VAL A 63 12.94 -3.96 -21.63
C VAL A 63 13.63 -4.76 -20.53
N GLN A 64 13.07 -5.91 -20.14
CA GLN A 64 13.69 -6.79 -19.15
C GLN A 64 15.04 -7.34 -19.64
N GLN A 65 15.13 -7.74 -20.92
CA GLN A 65 16.38 -8.20 -21.52
C GLN A 65 17.44 -7.08 -21.61
N GLN A 66 17.01 -5.82 -21.73
CA GLN A 66 17.89 -4.65 -21.79
C GLN A 66 18.37 -4.15 -20.41
N GLY A 67 18.09 -4.89 -19.33
CA GLY A 67 18.51 -4.53 -17.97
C GLY A 67 17.40 -4.00 -17.06
N GLY A 68 16.15 -3.99 -17.54
CA GLY A 68 14.98 -3.59 -16.74
C GLY A 68 14.78 -2.08 -16.68
N GLN A 69 13.86 -1.67 -15.80
CA GLN A 69 13.56 -0.25 -15.56
C GLN A 69 13.72 0.04 -14.07
N PRO A 70 14.48 1.08 -13.66
CA PRO A 70 14.61 1.40 -12.25
C PRO A 70 13.27 1.87 -11.66
N VAL A 71 13.07 1.59 -10.38
CA VAL A 71 11.96 2.15 -9.60
C VAL A 71 12.28 3.61 -9.28
N ASN A 72 11.25 4.45 -9.24
CA ASN A 72 11.39 5.84 -8.84
C ASN A 72 11.55 5.90 -7.31
N ALA A 73 12.76 5.66 -6.81
CA ALA A 73 13.05 5.64 -5.37
C ALA A 73 12.86 7.04 -4.73
N LEU A 74 13.41 8.08 -5.38
CA LEU A 74 13.39 9.46 -4.87
C LEU A 74 11.98 10.10 -4.84
N GLY A 75 11.06 9.63 -5.68
CA GLY A 75 9.67 10.11 -5.72
C GLY A 75 8.73 9.32 -4.82
N SER A 76 9.22 8.31 -4.13
CA SER A 76 8.47 7.53 -3.15
C SER A 76 8.70 8.15 -1.77
N GLY A 77 7.64 8.29 -0.96
CA GLY A 77 7.76 8.78 0.43
C GLY A 77 8.62 7.89 1.35
N ALA A 78 9.12 6.76 0.85
CA ALA A 78 10.08 5.90 1.52
C ALA A 78 11.18 5.45 0.54
N PRO A 79 12.23 6.27 0.32
CA PRO A 79 13.31 5.98 -0.63
C PRO A 79 14.17 4.78 -0.19
N GLU A 80 14.41 4.63 1.13
CA GLU A 80 15.23 3.55 1.72
C GLU A 80 14.79 2.15 1.29
N ARG A 81 13.47 1.91 1.23
CA ARG A 81 12.91 0.58 0.86
C ARG A 81 13.13 0.22 -0.60
N LEU A 82 13.44 1.20 -1.43
CA LEU A 82 13.55 1.06 -2.88
C LEU A 82 14.97 1.19 -3.37
N LEU A 83 15.92 1.48 -2.48
CA LEU A 83 17.33 1.48 -2.75
C LEU A 83 17.87 0.07 -2.46
N VAL A 84 18.71 -0.43 -3.36
CA VAL A 84 19.50 -1.64 -3.14
C VAL A 84 20.90 -1.16 -2.83
N HIS A 85 21.40 -1.49 -1.64
CA HIS A 85 22.77 -1.22 -1.27
C HIS A 85 23.66 -2.32 -1.83
N ASP A 86 24.66 -1.94 -2.62
CA ASP A 86 25.67 -2.89 -3.07
C ASP A 86 26.72 -3.07 -1.97
N ALA A 87 26.92 -4.30 -1.51
CA ALA A 87 27.75 -4.59 -0.34
C ALA A 87 29.23 -4.25 -0.55
N GLN A 88 29.69 -4.21 -1.80
CA GLN A 88 31.09 -3.93 -2.14
C GLN A 88 31.37 -2.45 -2.38
N THR A 89 30.39 -1.69 -2.86
CA THR A 89 30.57 -0.28 -3.27
C THR A 89 29.90 0.71 -2.32
N GLN A 90 29.04 0.24 -1.40
CA GLN A 90 28.18 1.04 -0.52
C GLN A 90 27.31 2.07 -1.26
N GLN A 91 27.23 1.99 -2.59
CA GLN A 91 26.41 2.87 -3.40
C GLN A 91 24.98 2.35 -3.39
N ALA A 92 24.05 3.27 -3.14
CA ALA A 92 22.62 3.01 -3.12
C ALA A 92 22.05 3.22 -4.52
N ALA A 93 21.79 2.13 -5.25
CA ALA A 93 21.18 2.19 -6.56
C ALA A 93 19.66 1.93 -6.45
N PRO A 94 18.82 2.60 -7.24
CA PRO A 94 17.38 2.31 -7.24
C PRO A 94 17.14 0.86 -7.70
N ARG A 95 16.30 0.15 -6.95
CA ARG A 95 15.88 -1.21 -7.27
C ARG A 95 15.29 -1.28 -8.67
N GLN A 96 15.57 -2.36 -9.40
CA GLN A 96 14.93 -2.63 -10.67
C GLN A 96 13.47 -3.06 -10.49
N ARG A 97 12.57 -2.56 -11.35
CA ARG A 97 11.17 -2.97 -11.40
C ARG A 97 11.09 -4.46 -11.74
N THR A 98 10.10 -5.13 -11.16
CA THR A 98 9.74 -6.49 -11.56
C THR A 98 9.18 -6.49 -12.98
N THR A 99 9.19 -7.64 -13.65
CA THR A 99 8.64 -7.80 -15.01
C THR A 99 7.21 -7.28 -15.12
N GLY A 100 6.34 -7.64 -14.17
CA GLY A 100 4.98 -7.11 -14.13
C GLY A 100 4.90 -5.63 -13.73
N GLY A 101 5.81 -5.13 -12.89
CA GLY A 101 5.95 -3.70 -12.61
C GLY A 101 6.31 -2.87 -13.85
N VAL A 102 7.17 -3.40 -14.72
CA VAL A 102 7.48 -2.80 -16.03
C VAL A 102 6.25 -2.86 -16.95
N PHE A 103 5.53 -3.99 -16.98
CA PHE A 103 4.30 -4.13 -17.77
C PHE A 103 3.24 -3.09 -17.40
N PHE A 104 2.96 -2.89 -16.11
CA PHE A 104 1.96 -1.92 -15.67
C PHE A 104 2.41 -0.46 -15.87
N ALA A 105 3.72 -0.20 -15.86
CA ALA A 105 4.25 1.09 -16.24
C ALA A 105 4.02 1.39 -17.72
N LEU A 106 4.36 0.45 -18.60
CA LEU A 106 4.10 0.57 -20.04
C LEU A 106 2.59 0.66 -20.33
N LEU A 107 1.76 -0.07 -19.59
CA LEU A 107 0.30 0.03 -19.70
C LEU A 107 -0.19 1.45 -19.39
N ARG A 108 0.29 2.06 -18.30
CA ARG A 108 -0.07 3.43 -17.93
C ARG A 108 0.32 4.45 -19.00
N ASP A 109 1.46 4.25 -19.64
CA ASP A 109 2.01 5.20 -20.60
C ASP A 109 1.41 5.03 -22.02
N THR A 110 0.88 3.84 -22.33
CA THR A 110 0.26 3.52 -23.65
C THR A 110 -1.25 3.69 -23.70
N VAL A 111 -1.94 3.39 -22.60
CA VAL A 111 -3.40 3.41 -22.51
C VAL A 111 -3.84 4.77 -21.96
N PRO A 112 -4.91 5.39 -22.51
CA PRO A 112 -5.39 6.66 -22.00
C PRO A 112 -5.85 6.55 -20.55
N ARG A 113 -5.81 7.69 -19.83
CA ARG A 113 -6.08 7.76 -18.39
C ARG A 113 -7.45 7.21 -17.99
N GLU A 114 -8.47 7.42 -18.82
CA GLU A 114 -9.83 6.92 -18.59
C GLU A 114 -9.87 5.38 -18.56
N THR A 115 -9.26 4.75 -19.56
CA THR A 115 -9.18 3.30 -19.67
C THR A 115 -8.31 2.71 -18.54
N TYR A 116 -7.22 3.38 -18.16
CA TYR A 116 -6.43 2.98 -17.00
C TYR A 116 -7.26 3.06 -15.70
N ARG A 117 -8.05 4.12 -15.52
CA ARG A 117 -8.94 4.28 -14.36
C ARG A 117 -9.99 3.18 -14.30
N GLU A 118 -10.60 2.82 -15.43
CA GLU A 118 -11.58 1.74 -15.52
C GLU A 118 -10.98 0.38 -15.13
N ILE A 119 -9.75 0.08 -15.59
CA ILE A 119 -9.05 -1.16 -15.24
C ILE A 119 -8.90 -1.29 -13.71
N TYR A 120 -8.55 -0.21 -13.02
CA TYR A 120 -8.26 -0.19 -11.57
C TYR A 120 -9.46 0.13 -10.67
N GLU A 121 -10.65 0.34 -11.23
CA GLU A 121 -11.81 0.75 -10.45
C GLU A 121 -12.16 -0.27 -9.36
N VAL A 122 -12.10 -1.57 -9.69
CA VAL A 122 -12.43 -2.64 -8.74
C VAL A 122 -11.40 -2.74 -7.62
N GLU A 123 -10.10 -2.54 -7.89
CA GLU A 123 -9.08 -2.45 -6.85
C GLU A 123 -9.32 -1.27 -5.92
N ALA A 124 -9.68 -0.11 -6.48
CA ALA A 124 -9.93 1.09 -5.71
C ALA A 124 -11.12 0.88 -4.76
N ARG A 125 -12.22 0.27 -5.25
CA ARG A 125 -13.39 -0.09 -4.43
C ARG A 125 -12.99 -1.09 -3.33
N LYS A 126 -12.29 -2.18 -3.68
CA LYS A 126 -11.84 -3.19 -2.71
C LYS A 126 -10.92 -2.61 -1.63
N LYS A 127 -10.00 -1.72 -2.00
CA LYS A 127 -9.12 -1.01 -1.06
C LYS A 127 -9.91 -0.11 -0.11
N LYS A 128 -10.94 0.59 -0.60
CA LYS A 128 -11.83 1.43 0.21
C LYS A 128 -12.59 0.60 1.23
N ASP A 129 -13.13 -0.55 0.83
CA ASP A 129 -13.92 -1.41 1.71
C ASP A 129 -13.06 -2.08 2.80
N VAL A 130 -11.86 -2.53 2.45
CA VAL A 130 -10.87 -3.02 3.43
C VAL A 130 -10.51 -1.91 4.42
N LYS A 131 -10.23 -0.69 3.95
CA LYS A 131 -9.92 0.45 4.82
C LYS A 131 -11.07 0.78 5.79
N LYS A 132 -12.32 0.76 5.30
CA LYS A 132 -13.51 0.94 6.14
C LYS A 132 -13.62 -0.15 7.21
N ARG A 133 -13.42 -1.43 6.82
CA ARG A 133 -13.48 -2.57 7.74
C ARG A 133 -12.41 -2.48 8.82
N VAL A 134 -11.17 -2.16 8.47
CA VAL A 134 -10.07 -1.99 9.45
C VAL A 134 -10.36 -0.84 10.41
N ARG A 135 -10.84 0.31 9.91
CA ARG A 135 -11.25 1.43 10.77
C ARG A 135 -12.37 1.05 11.74
N TYR A 136 -13.38 0.34 11.24
CA TYR A 136 -14.48 -0.16 12.07
C TYR A 136 -13.98 -1.14 13.14
N GLN A 137 -13.11 -2.08 12.79
CA GLN A 137 -12.52 -3.01 13.75
C GLN A 137 -11.68 -2.30 14.81
N LYS A 138 -10.85 -1.31 14.44
CA LYS A 138 -10.10 -0.50 15.40
C LYS A 138 -11.01 0.24 16.36
N LYS A 139 -12.09 0.86 15.84
CA LYS A 139 -13.11 1.53 16.67
C LYS A 139 -13.75 0.56 17.66
N GLN A 140 -14.14 -0.63 17.21
CA GLN A 140 -14.78 -1.63 18.07
C GLN A 140 -13.82 -2.21 19.12
N ARG A 141 -12.54 -2.38 18.80
CA ARG A 141 -11.52 -2.75 19.79
C ARG A 141 -11.39 -1.66 20.86
N PHE A 142 -11.31 -0.41 20.43
CA PHE A 142 -11.24 0.74 21.33
C PHE A 142 -12.48 0.87 22.22
N GLU A 143 -13.69 0.70 21.67
CA GLU A 143 -14.94 0.71 22.45
C GLU A 143 -14.95 -0.42 23.49
N ARG A 144 -14.51 -1.64 23.14
CA ARG A 144 -14.39 -2.74 24.11
C ARG A 144 -13.34 -2.46 25.19
N GLU A 145 -12.23 -1.82 24.86
CA GLU A 145 -11.22 -1.42 25.84
C GLU A 145 -11.76 -0.36 26.79
N ILE A 146 -12.53 0.62 26.29
CA ILE A 146 -13.25 1.60 27.13
C ILE A 146 -14.20 0.90 28.10
N ASP A 147 -15.02 -0.03 27.59
CA ASP A 147 -15.98 -0.77 28.42
C ASP A 147 -15.26 -1.64 29.47
N GLN A 148 -14.16 -2.30 29.09
CA GLN A 148 -13.33 -3.10 30.02
C GLN A 148 -12.67 -2.26 31.10
N LEU A 149 -12.20 -1.05 30.77
CA LEU A 149 -11.60 -0.12 31.71
C LEU A 149 -12.65 0.56 32.60
N GLY A 150 -13.95 0.30 32.39
CA GLY A 150 -15.03 0.85 33.20
C GLY A 150 -15.16 2.37 33.05
N PHE A 151 -14.61 2.95 31.97
CA PHE A 151 -14.90 4.32 31.56
C PHE A 151 -16.30 4.36 30.94
N HIS A 152 -17.31 3.98 31.72
CA HIS A 152 -18.66 4.38 31.43
C HIS A 152 -18.65 5.90 31.42
N VAL A 153 -18.91 6.48 30.25
CA VAL A 153 -19.21 7.90 30.12
C VAL A 153 -20.23 8.17 31.22
N LEU A 154 -19.82 8.89 32.27
CA LEU A 154 -20.75 9.51 33.19
C LEU A 154 -21.63 10.36 32.27
N HIS A 155 -22.82 9.83 31.93
CA HIS A 155 -23.89 10.64 31.40
C HIS A 155 -24.15 11.64 32.52
N LEU A 156 -23.46 12.78 32.44
CA LEU A 156 -23.74 13.92 33.28
C LEU A 156 -25.14 14.34 32.86
N ASP A 157 -26.12 13.82 33.60
CA ASP A 157 -27.49 14.32 33.49
C ASP A 157 -27.40 15.85 33.66
N PRO A 158 -27.95 16.63 32.72
CA PRO A 158 -27.83 18.10 32.76
C PRO A 158 -28.42 18.73 34.04
N GLN A 159 -29.13 17.95 34.86
CA GLN A 159 -29.65 18.37 36.16
C GLN A 159 -28.60 18.34 37.30
N GLN A 160 -27.49 17.59 37.18
CA GLN A 160 -26.44 17.59 38.21
C GLN A 160 -25.43 18.74 38.04
N SER A 161 -25.28 19.29 36.84
CA SER A 161 -24.42 20.46 36.59
C SER A 161 -24.91 21.75 37.27
N GLU A 162 -26.22 21.89 37.49
CA GLU A 162 -26.78 23.06 38.19
C GLU A 162 -26.56 23.00 39.72
N GLN A 163 -26.51 21.79 40.32
CA GLN A 163 -26.23 21.64 41.75
C GLN A 163 -24.77 21.90 42.13
N LEU A 164 -23.81 21.65 41.22
CA LEU A 164 -22.39 21.96 41.45
C LEU A 164 -22.07 23.45 41.26
N GLN A 165 -22.87 24.20 40.49
CA GLN A 165 -22.75 25.67 40.41
C GLN A 165 -23.38 26.37 41.62
N ALA A 166 -24.47 25.83 42.18
CA ALA A 166 -25.15 26.43 43.32
C ALA A 166 -24.38 26.30 44.66
N THR A 167 -23.48 25.33 44.79
CA THR A 167 -22.63 25.19 46.00
C THR A 167 -21.34 26.01 45.94
N ALA A 168 -20.95 26.52 44.76
CA ALA A 168 -19.79 27.39 44.59
C ALA A 168 -20.10 28.89 44.88
N THR A 169 -21.38 29.28 44.92
CA THR A 169 -21.78 30.70 45.11
C THR A 169 -22.16 31.05 46.55
N ALA A 170 -22.06 30.12 47.51
CA ALA A 170 -22.48 30.34 48.90
C ALA A 170 -21.34 30.17 49.93
N LYS A 171 -20.08 30.41 49.54
CA LYS A 171 -18.97 30.50 50.50
C LYS A 171 -18.04 31.66 50.16
N ASP A 172 -18.54 32.86 50.43
CA ASP A 172 -17.75 34.08 50.49
C ASP A 172 -16.83 34.07 51.74
N ARG A 173 -15.67 34.70 51.56
CA ARG A 173 -14.68 35.20 52.54
C ARG A 173 -13.61 34.24 53.08
N GLY A 174 -12.44 34.35 52.44
CA GLY A 174 -11.17 34.48 53.16
C GLY A 174 -10.21 33.31 53.04
N ALA A 175 -9.50 33.20 51.91
CA ALA A 175 -8.17 32.59 51.87
C ALA A 175 -7.50 32.94 50.52
N GLU A 176 -6.58 33.90 50.55
CA GLU A 176 -5.64 34.09 49.45
C GLU A 176 -4.77 32.83 49.33
N VAL A 177 -4.86 32.14 48.20
CA VAL A 177 -3.83 31.19 47.78
C VAL A 177 -3.47 31.54 46.35
N ALA A 178 -2.40 32.32 46.22
CA ALA A 178 -1.76 32.62 44.95
C ALA A 178 -1.20 31.33 44.34
N ALA A 179 -1.90 30.77 43.36
CA ALA A 179 -1.34 29.80 42.44
C ALA A 179 -0.92 30.54 41.15
N PRO A 180 0.34 30.47 40.71
CA PRO A 180 0.78 31.17 39.52
C PRO A 180 0.16 30.53 38.28
N VAL A 181 -0.77 31.25 37.65
CA VAL A 181 -1.28 30.92 36.32
C VAL A 181 -0.19 31.29 35.32
N ALA A 182 0.58 30.29 34.88
CA ALA A 182 1.48 30.47 33.74
C ALA A 182 0.64 30.73 32.48
N PRO A 183 0.98 31.73 31.65
CA PRO A 183 0.25 31.98 30.42
C PRO A 183 0.48 30.82 29.45
N PHE A 184 -0.59 30.11 29.10
CA PHE A 184 -0.58 29.09 28.06
C PHE A 184 -0.32 29.78 26.72
N ALA A 185 0.93 29.72 26.26
CA ALA A 185 1.31 30.17 24.93
C ALA A 185 0.61 29.28 23.89
N LEU A 186 -0.29 29.88 23.11
CA LEU A 186 -0.95 29.25 21.96
C LEU A 186 0.10 28.99 20.87
N VAL A 187 0.80 27.86 20.97
CA VAL A 187 1.55 27.31 19.84
C VAL A 187 0.51 26.71 18.88
N ARG A 188 0.27 27.40 17.76
CA ARG A 188 -0.36 26.80 16.58
C ARG A 188 0.59 25.73 16.05
N GLY A 189 0.47 24.52 16.60
CA GLY A 189 1.05 23.31 16.06
C GLY A 189 0.25 22.88 14.84
N ASP A 190 0.85 23.07 13.67
CA ASP A 190 0.41 22.51 12.40
C ASP A 190 0.55 20.99 12.48
N THR A 191 -0.52 20.26 12.80
CA THR A 191 -0.51 18.80 12.80
C THR A 191 -0.88 18.29 11.42
N SER A 192 0.10 18.37 10.51
CA SER A 192 0.20 17.42 9.41
C SER A 192 0.25 16.02 10.01
N ALA A 193 -0.87 15.31 9.92
CA ALA A 193 -0.99 13.92 10.32
C ALA A 193 -0.27 13.01 9.31
N GLU A 194 1.06 13.00 9.38
CA GLU A 194 1.85 11.84 9.03
C GLU A 194 2.42 11.30 10.33
N ASP A 195 1.99 10.09 10.71
CA ASP A 195 2.92 9.16 11.30
C ASP A 195 2.46 7.72 11.08
N ALA A 196 3.43 6.97 10.60
CA ALA A 196 3.48 5.55 10.52
C ALA A 196 3.51 4.96 11.94
N GLU A 197 2.94 3.79 12.13
CA GLU A 197 3.54 2.81 13.03
C GLU A 197 3.11 1.42 12.57
N GLU A 198 4.10 0.56 12.53
CA GLU A 198 4.05 -0.83 12.11
C GLU A 198 3.56 -1.64 13.30
N GLY A 199 2.64 -2.57 13.02
CA GLY A 199 2.10 -3.48 14.01
C GLY A 199 2.00 -4.85 13.39
N GLU A 200 3.15 -5.51 13.30
CA GLU A 200 3.28 -6.95 13.14
C GLU A 200 2.51 -7.62 14.28
N VAL A 201 1.44 -8.35 13.94
CA VAL A 201 0.80 -9.30 14.85
C VAL A 201 0.73 -10.63 14.13
N ASP A 202 1.73 -11.43 14.46
CA ASP A 202 1.74 -12.88 14.40
C ASP A 202 0.43 -13.45 14.99
N GLY A 203 -0.08 -14.50 14.38
CA GLY A 203 -1.41 -15.04 14.73
C GLY A 203 -1.91 -16.09 13.75
N MET A 204 -1.03 -16.97 13.30
CA MET A 204 -1.39 -18.18 12.57
C MET A 204 -1.96 -19.19 13.55
N MET A 205 -3.27 -19.13 13.80
CA MET A 205 -4.01 -20.19 14.47
C MET A 205 -4.38 -21.24 13.42
N GLU A 206 -3.50 -22.24 13.27
CA GLU A 206 -3.88 -23.54 12.70
C GLU A 206 -4.93 -24.17 13.62
N LEU A 207 -6.11 -24.44 13.08
CA LEU A 207 -7.06 -25.38 13.68
C LEU A 207 -6.95 -26.68 12.90
N ALA A 208 -6.59 -27.73 13.65
CA ALA A 208 -6.74 -29.13 13.28
C ALA A 208 -8.22 -29.53 13.19
#